data_AF-A0A1B6GTT5-F1
#
_entry.id   AF-A0A1B6GTT5-F1
#
_cell.length_a   1.000
_cell.length_b   1.000
_cell.length_c   1.000
_cell.angle_alpha   90.00
_cell.angle_beta   90.00
_cell.angle_gamma   90.00
#
_symmetry.space_group_name_H-M   'P 1'
#
loop_
_entity.id
_entity.type
_entity.pdbx_description
1 polymer ?
#
loop_
_entity_poly.entity_id
_entity_poly.type
_entity_poly.pdbx_seq_one_letter_code
_entity_poly.pdbx_strand_id
1 'polypeptide(L)'
;KLRFFSEINKYSRDEAFKLFFQNYRRIYKKVIRAAKAYDVTKKLLTSKNVSKTVWAIINNKTATIEKQIELQTGHDQVDDAVKVAEAFNNFFASVGADLGFSPQQHQPHHALVRSPAAFMALAPTTEE
;
A
#
# COMPACT_ATOMS: atom_id res chain seq x y z
N LYS A 1 23.95 14.50 11.39
CA LYS A 1 23.64 15.92 11.73
C LYS A 1 22.31 16.07 12.50
N LEU A 2 21.15 15.64 11.99
CA LEU A 2 19.88 15.79 12.75
C LEU A 2 19.86 14.99 14.09
N ARG A 3 20.45 13.78 14.11
CA ARG A 3 20.58 12.96 15.33
C ARG A 3 21.37 13.67 16.44
N PHE A 4 22.52 14.23 16.08
CA PHE A 4 23.37 15.03 16.97
C PHE A 4 22.62 16.22 17.61
N PHE A 5 21.93 17.05 16.81
CA PHE A 5 21.14 18.15 17.37
C PHE A 5 19.95 17.66 18.21
N SER A 6 19.39 16.49 17.89
CA SER A 6 18.35 15.87 18.69
C SER A 6 18.84 15.39 20.04
N GLU A 7 20.09 14.94 20.14
CA GLU A 7 20.73 14.57 21.42
C GLU A 7 20.98 15.80 22.27
N ILE A 8 21.56 16.86 21.70
CA ILE A 8 21.77 18.14 22.41
C ILE A 8 20.44 18.71 22.91
N ASN A 9 19.38 18.65 22.10
CA ASN A 9 18.05 19.14 22.48
C ASN A 9 17.43 18.40 23.66
N LYS A 10 17.80 17.14 23.92
CA LYS A 10 17.27 16.39 25.08
C LYS A 10 17.80 16.93 26.41
N TYR A 11 19.03 17.43 26.42
CA TYR A 11 19.72 17.88 27.64
C TYR A 11 19.78 19.40 27.76
N SER A 12 19.49 20.14 26.68
CA SER A 12 19.50 21.60 26.68
C SER A 12 18.29 22.20 27.40
N ARG A 13 18.56 23.19 28.27
CA ARG A 13 17.55 24.04 28.92
C ARG A 13 17.36 25.38 28.22
N ASP A 14 18.17 25.68 27.20
CA ASP A 14 18.07 26.91 26.44
C ASP A 14 16.88 26.86 25.47
N GLU A 15 15.92 27.77 25.67
CA GLU A 15 14.72 27.89 24.84
C GLU A 15 15.04 28.39 23.42
N ALA A 16 16.05 29.24 23.27
CA ALA A 16 16.44 29.74 21.95
C ALA A 16 16.95 28.59 21.07
N PHE A 17 17.78 27.71 21.64
CA PHE A 17 18.24 26.51 20.97
C PHE A 17 17.10 25.54 20.62
N LYS A 18 16.13 25.32 21.52
CA LYS A 18 14.98 24.45 21.25
C LYS A 18 14.16 24.95 20.06
N LEU A 19 13.89 26.26 20.01
CA LEU A 19 13.18 26.88 18.89
C LEU A 19 13.95 26.72 17.57
N PHE A 20 15.27 26.97 17.61
CA PHE A 20 16.15 26.75 16.47
C PHE A 20 16.09 25.29 15.98
N PHE A 21 16.21 24.32 16.88
CA PHE A 21 16.17 22.90 16.53
C PHE A 21 14.83 22.49 15.92
N GLN A 22 13.70 22.98 16.45
CA GLN A 22 12.38 22.72 15.88
C GLN A 22 12.27 23.23 14.44
N ASN A 23 12.71 24.47 14.20
CA ASN A 23 12.71 25.07 12.87
C ASN A 23 13.63 24.31 11.91
N TYR A 24 14.85 24.00 12.35
CA TYR A 24 15.80 23.22 11.58
C TYR A 24 15.24 21.84 11.24
N ARG A 25 14.65 21.13 12.20
CA ARG A 25 14.01 19.82 12.00
C ARG A 25 12.88 19.91 10.98
N ARG A 26 12.08 20.97 11.01
CA ARG A 26 10.99 21.21 10.05
C ARG A 26 11.53 21.39 8.64
N ILE A 27 12.52 22.27 8.45
CA ILE A 27 13.15 22.54 7.16
C ILE A 27 13.83 21.28 6.63
N TYR A 28 14.60 20.59 7.46
CA TYR A 28 15.28 19.33 7.11
C TYR A 28 14.28 18.30 6.57
N LYS A 29 13.17 18.07 7.28
CA LYS A 29 12.11 17.16 6.81
C LYS A 29 11.51 17.60 5.48
N LYS A 30 11.29 18.90 5.27
CA LYS A 30 10.78 19.43 4.00
C LYS A 30 11.74 19.15 2.84
N VAL A 31 13.03 19.41 3.04
CA VAL A 31 14.07 19.15 2.02
C VAL A 31 14.13 17.68 1.66
N ILE A 32 14.11 16.78 2.65
CA ILE A 32 14.12 15.33 2.40
C ILE A 32 12.88 14.89 1.62
N ARG A 33 11.70 15.42 1.95
CA ARG A 33 10.46 15.11 1.19
C ARG A 33 10.56 15.60 -0.25
N ALA A 34 11.02 16.83 -0.45
CA ALA A 34 11.19 17.42 -1.78
C ALA A 34 12.18 16.62 -2.64
N ALA A 35 13.33 16.24 -2.08
CA ALA A 35 14.32 15.41 -2.76
C ALA A 35 13.75 14.04 -3.17
N LYS A 36 13.03 13.36 -2.26
CA LYS A 36 12.37 12.09 -2.56
C LYS A 36 11.29 12.22 -3.64
N ALA A 37 10.51 13.29 -3.61
CA ALA A 37 9.49 13.56 -4.62
C ALA A 37 10.14 13.81 -5.98
N TYR A 38 11.20 14.63 -6.02
CA TYR A 38 11.97 14.90 -7.22
C TYR A 38 12.54 13.63 -7.85
N ASP A 39 13.14 12.73 -7.06
CA ASP A 39 13.65 11.46 -7.56
C ASP A 39 12.56 10.59 -8.19
N VAL A 40 11.37 10.54 -7.59
CA VAL A 40 10.23 9.81 -8.14
C VAL A 40 9.75 10.45 -9.43
N THR A 41 9.54 11.77 -9.45
CA THR A 41 9.10 12.51 -10.63
C THR A 41 10.08 12.34 -11.77
N LYS A 42 11.39 12.47 -11.52
CA LYS A 42 12.44 12.26 -12.51
C LYS A 42 12.36 10.86 -13.10
N LYS A 43 12.23 9.82 -12.26
CA LYS A 43 12.10 8.42 -12.73
C LYS A 43 10.87 8.21 -13.61
N LEU A 44 9.74 8.83 -13.26
CA LEU A 44 8.52 8.72 -14.05
C LEU A 44 8.66 9.41 -15.41
N LEU A 45 9.20 10.63 -15.44
CA LEU A 45 9.42 11.40 -16.68
C LEU A 45 10.40 10.71 -17.63
N THR A 46 11.43 10.03 -17.10
CA THR A 46 12.39 9.29 -17.93
C THR A 46 11.95 7.86 -18.28
N SER A 47 10.81 7.40 -17.77
CA SER A 47 10.38 6.01 -17.97
C SER A 47 9.74 5.78 -19.34
N LYS A 48 10.06 4.64 -19.96
CA LYS A 48 9.39 4.21 -21.20
C LYS A 48 7.96 3.71 -20.94
N ASN A 49 7.70 3.15 -19.76
CA ASN A 49 6.39 2.65 -19.35
C ASN A 49 6.07 3.14 -17.93
N VAL A 50 5.26 4.20 -17.87
CA VAL A 50 4.91 4.89 -16.63
C VAL A 50 4.22 3.93 -15.65
N SER A 51 3.22 3.17 -16.10
CA SER A 51 2.44 2.28 -15.22
C SER A 51 3.31 1.23 -14.55
N LYS A 52 4.22 0.57 -15.29
CA LYS A 52 5.15 -0.41 -14.71
C LYS A 52 6.10 0.24 -13.72
N THR A 53 6.62 1.44 -14.03
CA THR A 53 7.52 2.17 -13.13
C THR A 53 6.82 2.62 -11.85
N VAL A 54 5.56 3.09 -11.93
CA VAL A 54 4.75 3.42 -10.74
C VAL A 54 4.59 2.20 -9.84
N TRP A 55 4.16 1.05 -10.39
CA TRP A 55 3.99 -0.18 -9.62
C TRP A 55 5.29 -0.67 -8.99
N ALA A 56 6.40 -0.61 -9.72
CA ALA A 56 7.71 -0.92 -9.17
C ALA A 56 8.09 0.01 -8.00
N ILE A 57 7.80 1.31 -8.08
CA ILE A 57 8.06 2.27 -6.99
C ILE A 57 7.18 1.95 -5.76
N ILE A 58 5.92 1.58 -5.97
CA ILE A 58 5.00 1.20 -4.88
C ILE A 58 5.49 -0.08 -4.19
N ASN A 59 5.74 -1.15 -4.96
CA ASN A 59 6.17 -2.44 -4.42
C ASN A 59 7.47 -2.33 -3.62
N ASN A 60 8.44 -1.55 -4.11
CA ASN A 60 9.69 -1.32 -3.38
C ASN A 60 9.51 -0.56 -2.05
N LYS A 61 8.40 0.19 -1.88
CA LYS A 61 8.10 0.92 -0.64
C LYS A 61 7.22 0.12 0.33
N THR A 62 6.40 -0.79 -0.18
CA THR A 62 5.47 -1.60 0.63
C THR A 62 6.06 -2.93 1.08
N ALA A 63 7.09 -3.46 0.40
CA ALA A 63 7.73 -4.73 0.75
C ALA A 63 8.37 -4.79 2.16
N THR A 64 8.50 -3.67 2.87
CA THR A 64 9.13 -3.64 4.21
C THR A 64 8.15 -3.85 5.35
N ILE A 65 6.83 -3.88 5.10
CA ILE A 65 5.83 -4.10 6.15
C ILE A 65 5.24 -5.49 5.96
N GLU A 66 5.89 -6.49 6.54
CA GLU A 66 5.24 -7.77 6.83
C GLU A 66 4.13 -7.47 7.84
N LYS A 67 2.91 -7.27 7.34
CA LYS A 67 1.74 -7.17 8.21
C LYS A 67 1.39 -8.59 8.65
N GLN A 68 1.30 -8.80 9.95
CA GLN A 68 0.70 -10.00 10.51
C GLN A 68 -0.78 -9.99 10.13
N ILE A 69 -1.17 -10.92 9.26
CA ILE A 69 -2.54 -11.05 8.77
C ILE A 69 -3.22 -12.03 9.72
N GLU A 70 -3.88 -11.51 10.76
CA GLU A 70 -4.67 -12.32 11.68
C GLU A 70 -6.15 -12.14 11.32
N LEU A 71 -6.82 -13.25 11.01
CA LEU A 71 -8.26 -13.30 10.82
C LEU A 71 -8.87 -14.12 11.96
N GLN A 72 -9.78 -13.51 12.73
CA GLN A 72 -10.59 -14.25 13.70
C GLN A 72 -11.87 -14.74 13.00
N THR A 73 -11.97 -16.04 12.75
CA THR A 73 -13.19 -16.68 12.26
C THR A 73 -13.79 -17.47 13.41
N GLY A 74 -14.75 -16.89 14.14
CA GLY A 74 -15.39 -17.55 15.28
C GLY A 74 -14.41 -17.79 16.45
N HIS A 75 -14.10 -19.05 16.75
CA HIS A 75 -13.18 -19.46 17.82
C HIS A 75 -11.73 -19.69 17.35
N ASP A 76 -11.48 -19.70 16.04
CA ASP A 76 -10.17 -20.01 15.49
C ASP A 76 -9.47 -18.74 15.00
N GLN A 77 -8.22 -18.57 15.43
CA GLN A 77 -7.32 -17.54 14.94
C GLN A 77 -6.49 -18.11 13.78
N VAL A 78 -6.63 -17.49 12.60
CA VAL A 78 -5.90 -17.89 11.40
C VAL A 78 -4.86 -16.82 11.08
N ASP A 79 -3.58 -17.18 11.26
CA ASP A 79 -2.44 -16.29 11.06
C ASP A 79 -1.71 -16.53 9.72
N ASP A 80 -2.09 -17.59 9.01
CA ASP A 80 -1.51 -17.95 7.71
C ASP A 80 -2.26 -17.23 6.59
N ALA A 81 -1.54 -16.40 5.83
CA ALA A 81 -2.09 -15.56 4.76
C ALA A 81 -2.85 -16.37 3.70
N VAL A 82 -2.40 -17.59 3.39
CA VAL A 82 -3.08 -18.45 2.41
C VAL A 82 -4.43 -18.92 2.94
N LYS A 83 -4.46 -19.36 4.20
CA LYS A 83 -5.69 -19.80 4.86
C LYS A 83 -6.67 -18.66 5.10
N VAL A 84 -6.19 -17.46 5.38
CA VAL A 84 -7.03 -16.26 5.47
C VAL A 84 -7.69 -15.96 4.13
N ALA A 85 -6.93 -16.01 3.03
CA ALA A 85 -7.47 -15.80 1.69
C ALA A 85 -8.49 -16.88 1.32
N GLU A 86 -8.23 -18.14 1.66
CA GLU A 86 -9.17 -19.25 1.46
C GLU A 86 -10.46 -19.06 2.27
N ALA A 87 -10.36 -18.74 3.56
CA ALA A 87 -11.52 -18.49 4.42
C ALA A 87 -12.37 -17.32 3.89
N PHE A 88 -11.72 -16.24 3.45
CA PHE A 88 -12.39 -15.09 2.84
C PHE A 88 -13.10 -15.48 1.54
N ASN A 89 -12.40 -16.19 0.65
CA ASN A 89 -12.97 -16.64 -0.62
C ASN A 89 -14.15 -17.58 -0.40
N ASN A 90 -14.05 -18.51 0.54
CA ASN A 90 -15.11 -19.46 0.87
C ASN A 90 -16.34 -18.73 1.42
N PHE A 91 -16.16 -17.75 2.30
CA PHE A 91 -17.27 -16.95 2.84
C PHE A 91 -18.02 -16.19 1.73
N PHE A 92 -17.30 -15.47 0.87
CA PHE A 92 -17.97 -14.71 -0.20
C PHE A 92 -18.50 -15.60 -1.33
N ALA A 93 -17.91 -16.78 -1.56
CA ALA A 93 -18.47 -17.78 -2.47
C ALA A 93 -19.75 -18.40 -1.93
N SER A 94 -19.86 -18.64 -0.61
CA SER A 94 -21.06 -19.21 0.00
C SER A 94 -22.22 -18.21 0.10
N VAL A 95 -21.94 -16.91 0.27
CA VAL A 95 -22.98 -15.86 0.29
C VAL A 95 -23.80 -15.84 -1.00
N GLY A 96 -23.20 -16.15 -2.15
CA GLY A 96 -23.92 -16.28 -3.43
C GLY A 96 -24.80 -17.54 -3.51
N ALA A 97 -24.38 -18.63 -2.87
CA ALA A 97 -25.12 -19.88 -2.83
C ALA A 97 -26.41 -19.77 -1.99
N ASP A 98 -26.37 -19.01 -0.89
CA ASP A 98 -27.55 -18.73 -0.03
C ASP A 98 -28.61 -17.86 -0.72
N LEU A 99 -28.22 -17.08 -1.73
CA LEU A 99 -29.12 -16.29 -2.58
C LEU A 99 -29.67 -17.07 -3.78
N GLY A 100 -29.44 -18.39 -3.85
CA GLY A 100 -29.97 -19.26 -4.91
C GLY A 100 -29.15 -19.28 -6.20
N PHE A 101 -27.98 -18.62 -6.24
CA PHE A 101 -27.05 -18.73 -7.36
C PHE A 101 -26.03 -19.82 -7.04
N SER A 102 -26.30 -21.04 -7.51
CA SER A 102 -25.33 -22.13 -7.39
C SER A 102 -24.05 -21.78 -8.17
N PRO A 103 -22.88 -21.69 -7.53
CA PRO A 103 -21.64 -21.47 -8.25
C PRO A 103 -21.33 -22.75 -9.05
N GLN A 104 -21.26 -22.63 -10.37
CA GLN A 104 -20.75 -23.72 -11.20
C GLN A 104 -19.36 -24.10 -10.70
N GLN A 105 -19.18 -25.38 -10.37
CA GLN A 105 -17.86 -25.95 -10.10
C GLN A 105 -16.97 -25.71 -11.32
N HIS A 106 -16.07 -24.74 -11.24
CA HIS A 106 -15.03 -24.59 -12.24
C HIS A 106 -14.04 -25.74 -12.08
N GLN A 107 -14.14 -26.74 -12.97
CA GLN A 107 -13.05 -27.66 -13.24
C GLN A 107 -11.79 -26.84 -13.59
N PRO A 108 -10.59 -27.28 -13.18
CA PRO A 108 -9.35 -26.63 -13.57
C PRO A 108 -9.07 -26.94 -15.04
N HIS A 109 -9.73 -26.23 -15.95
CA HIS A 109 -9.30 -26.17 -17.34
C HIS A 109 -8.03 -25.34 -17.39
N HIS A 110 -6.90 -26.00 -17.65
CA HIS A 110 -5.69 -25.36 -18.14
C HIS A 110 -5.98 -24.69 -19.50
N ALA A 111 -6.62 -23.53 -19.47
CA ALA A 111 -6.84 -22.70 -20.64
C ALA A 111 -5.74 -21.63 -20.69
N LEU A 112 -5.00 -21.62 -21.79
CA LEU A 112 -4.12 -20.54 -22.20
C LEU A 112 -4.83 -19.19 -22.00
N VAL A 113 -4.39 -18.42 -21.01
CA VAL A 113 -4.89 -17.06 -20.75
C VAL A 113 -4.44 -16.15 -21.89
N ARG A 114 -5.23 -16.08 -22.96
CA ARG A 114 -5.30 -14.91 -23.83
C ARG A 114 -6.34 -13.98 -23.24
N SER A 115 -5.90 -12.96 -22.52
CA SER A 115 -6.75 -11.84 -22.14
C SER A 115 -6.80 -10.85 -23.31
N PRO A 116 -7.97 -10.54 -23.89
CA PRO A 116 -8.21 -9.22 -24.45
C PRO A 116 -8.47 -8.27 -23.27
N ALA A 117 -7.68 -7.21 -23.18
CA ALA A 117 -7.89 -6.14 -22.22
C ALA A 117 -9.23 -5.46 -22.48
N ALA A 118 -10.26 -5.84 -21.73
CA ALA A 118 -11.50 -5.08 -21.67
C ALA A 118 -11.24 -3.82 -20.83
N PHE A 119 -11.16 -2.67 -21.49
CA PHE A 119 -11.17 -1.36 -20.86
C PHE A 119 -12.53 -1.16 -20.18
N MET A 120 -12.60 -1.38 -18.87
CA MET A 120 -13.72 -0.92 -18.05
C MET A 120 -13.53 0.57 -17.78
N ALA A 121 -13.97 1.41 -18.72
CA ALA A 121 -14.11 2.84 -18.49
C ALA A 121 -15.38 3.06 -17.65
N LEU A 122 -15.21 3.29 -16.35
CA LEU A 122 -16.30 3.78 -15.49
C LEU A 122 -16.46 5.27 -15.77
N ALA A 123 -17.58 5.65 -16.40
CA ALA A 123 -17.96 7.05 -16.55
C ALA A 123 -18.54 7.56 -15.21
N PRO A 124 -18.21 8.78 -14.77
CA PRO A 124 -18.82 9.35 -13.56
C PRO A 124 -20.29 9.67 -13.81
N THR A 125 -21.17 9.20 -12.93
CA THR A 125 -22.55 9.67 -12.84
C THR A 125 -22.56 10.98 -12.06
N THR A 126 -23.00 12.06 -12.68
CA THR A 126 -23.37 13.29 -11.97
C THR A 126 -24.73 13.06 -11.33
N GLU A 127 -24.79 13.13 -10.01
CA GLU A 127 -26.06 13.32 -9.29
C GLU A 127 -26.45 14.80 -9.44
N GLU A 128 -27.67 15.06 -9.94
CA GLU A 128 -28.33 16.39 -9.91
C GLU A 128 -29.05 16.61 -8.57
#